data_AF-A0A973TPL8-F1
#
_entry.id   AF-A0A973TPL8-F1
#
_cell.length_a   1.000
_cell.length_b   1.000
_cell.length_c   1.000
_cell.angle_alpha   90.00
_cell.angle_beta   90.00
_cell.angle_gamma   90.00
#
_symmetry.space_group_name_H-M   'P 1'
#
loop_
_entity.id
_entity.type
_entity.pdbx_description
1 polymer ?
#
loop_
_entity_poly.entity_id
_entity_poly.type
_entity_poly.pdbx_seq_one_letter_code
_entity_poly.pdbx_strand_id
1 'polypeptide(L)'
;QSLADSNAQIAYDLRREVLDLMREGRSDAQIKEFLVARYGEFVLYRPRMEATTWLLWLGPALLLLAGGFVVARIVRKRATTTPVAEEPDQEW
;
A
#
# COMPACT_ATOMS: atom_id res chain seq x y z
N GLN A 1 21.44 19.50 1.87
CA GLN A 1 21.81 18.46 2.85
C GLN A 1 21.03 17.21 2.48
N SER A 2 21.71 16.09 2.25
CA SER A 2 21.09 14.88 1.72
C SER A 2 20.60 13.99 2.85
N LEU A 3 19.47 13.32 2.63
CA LEU A 3 18.90 12.32 3.54
C LEU A 3 19.92 11.22 3.90
N ALA A 4 20.89 10.93 3.03
CA ALA A 4 21.91 9.92 3.23
C ALA A 4 22.95 10.30 4.30
N ASP A 5 23.33 11.58 4.34
CA ASP A 5 24.32 12.10 5.29
C ASP A 5 23.73 12.14 6.72
N SER A 6 22.46 12.54 6.84
CA SER A 6 21.71 12.49 8.11
C SER A 6 21.50 11.05 8.62
N ASN A 7 21.30 10.08 7.72
CA ASN A 7 21.11 8.67 8.09
C ASN A 7 22.41 8.02 8.60
N ALA A 8 23.56 8.42 8.03
CA ALA A 8 24.87 7.94 8.46
C ALA A 8 25.23 8.42 9.88
N GLN A 9 24.96 9.70 10.18
CA GLN A 9 25.20 10.26 11.52
C GLN A 9 24.31 9.59 12.58
N ILE A 10 23.01 9.43 12.31
CA ILE A 10 22.07 8.75 13.22
C ILE A 10 22.47 7.29 13.48
N ALA A 11 22.90 6.56 12.44
CA ALA A 11 23.32 5.17 12.58
C ALA A 11 24.57 5.01 13.46
N TYR A 12 25.49 5.98 13.42
CA TYR A 12 26.69 5.98 14.26
C TYR A 12 26.34 6.16 15.74
N ASP A 13 25.47 7.13 16.05
CA ASP A 13 25.07 7.43 17.42
C ASP A 13 24.28 6.26 18.04
N LEU A 14 23.37 5.64 17.26
CA LEU A 14 22.61 4.45 17.70
C LEU A 14 23.52 3.26 18.04
N ARG A 15 24.55 2.99 17.24
CA ARG A 15 25.49 1.89 17.52
C ARG A 15 26.26 2.12 18.82
N ARG A 16 26.61 3.37 19.12
CA ARG A 16 27.33 3.73 20.34
C ARG A 16 26.43 3.55 21.57
N GLU A 17 25.19 4.03 21.51
CA GLU A 17 24.21 3.87 22.59
C GLU A 17 23.92 2.39 22.88
N VAL A 18 23.76 1.57 21.84
CA VAL A 18 23.58 0.11 21.99
C VAL A 18 24.78 -0.53 22.67
N LEU A 19 25.99 -0.15 22.28
CA LEU A 19 27.22 -0.70 22.87
C LEU A 19 27.32 -0.36 24.36
N ASP A 20 26.93 0.85 24.75
CA ASP A 20 26.96 1.28 26.15
C ASP A 20 25.89 0.52 26.97
N LEU A 21 24.68 0.34 26.45
CA LEU A 21 23.65 -0.47 27.11
C LEU A 21 24.02 -1.96 27.22
N MET A 22 24.74 -2.50 26.23
CA MET A 22 25.28 -3.87 26.30
C MET A 22 26.36 -3.98 27.39
N ARG A 23 27.22 -2.97 27.53
CA ARG A 23 28.25 -2.91 28.59
C ARG A 23 27.65 -2.76 29.99
N GLU A 24 26.50 -2.09 30.10
CA GLU A 24 25.69 -2.04 31.33
C GLU A 24 25.06 -3.40 31.70
N GLY A 25 25.19 -4.42 30.86
CA GLY A 25 24.65 -5.76 31.11
C GLY A 25 23.14 -5.87 30.86
N ARG A 26 22.55 -4.93 30.10
CA ARG A 26 21.14 -5.03 29.74
C ARG A 26 20.90 -6.14 28.74
N SER A 27 19.73 -6.77 28.84
CA SER A 27 19.33 -7.80 27.88
C SER A 27 18.91 -7.19 26.54
N ASP A 28 19.03 -7.96 25.47
CA ASP A 28 18.61 -7.56 24.12
C ASP A 28 17.17 -7.02 24.07
N ALA A 29 16.27 -7.56 24.90
CA ALA A 29 14.89 -7.10 24.98
C ALA A 29 14.79 -5.69 25.57
N GLN A 30 15.54 -5.41 26.65
CA GLN A 30 15.59 -4.10 27.29
C GLN A 30 16.24 -3.05 26.39
N ILE A 31 17.28 -3.43 25.64
CA ILE A 31 17.94 -2.55 24.67
C ILE A 31 16.96 -2.15 23.56
N LYS A 32 16.22 -3.11 23.01
CA LYS A 32 15.19 -2.86 21.98
C LYS A 32 14.07 -1.97 22.50
N GLU A 33 13.59 -2.22 23.71
CA GLU A 33 12.53 -1.43 24.33
C GLU A 33 12.98 0.02 24.61
N PHE A 34 14.21 0.20 25.08
CA PHE A 34 14.80 1.53 25.28
C PHE A 34 14.95 2.30 23.96
N LEU A 35 15.43 1.63 22.90
CA LEU A 35 15.58 2.23 21.58
C LEU A 35 14.22 2.65 21.00
N VAL A 36 13.19 1.82 21.15
CA VAL A 36 11.82 2.13 20.70
C VAL A 36 11.24 3.30 21.49
N ALA A 37 11.43 3.33 22.81
CA ALA A 37 10.92 4.40 23.67
C ALA A 37 11.56 5.77 23.37
N ARG A 38 12.85 5.77 23.00
CA ARG A 38 13.66 7.00 22.79
C ARG A 38 13.65 7.49 21.35
N TYR A 39 13.70 6.59 20.37
CA TYR A 39 13.87 6.90 18.94
C TYR A 39 12.68 6.48 18.07
N GLY A 40 11.67 5.83 18.65
CA GLY A 40 10.44 5.42 17.99
C GLY A 40 10.52 4.04 17.32
N GLU A 41 9.35 3.51 16.98
CA GLU A 41 9.16 2.19 16.34
C GLU A 41 9.89 2.02 14.99
N PHE A 42 10.32 3.12 14.37
CA PHE A 42 11.02 3.13 13.08
C PHE A 42 12.45 2.57 13.16
N VAL A 43 13.07 2.53 14.35
CA VAL A 43 14.40 1.95 14.56
C VAL A 43 14.38 0.42 14.47
N LEU A 44 13.27 -0.22 14.84
CA LEU A 44 13.13 -1.69 14.83
C LEU A 44 12.62 -2.26 13.50
N TYR A 45 12.45 -1.42 12.48
CA TYR A 45 12.18 -1.84 11.11
C TYR A 45 11.00 -2.82 10.98
N ARG A 46 9.79 -2.40 11.34
CA ARG A 46 8.59 -2.83 10.61
C ARG A 46 7.60 -1.67 10.57
N PRO A 47 7.49 -0.94 9.45
CA PRO A 47 6.30 -0.15 9.24
C PRO A 47 5.14 -1.14 9.26
N ARG A 48 4.32 -1.06 10.30
CA ARG A 48 3.00 -1.66 10.33
C ARG A 48 2.32 -1.01 9.14
N MET A 49 2.24 -1.69 8.01
CA MET A 49 1.50 -1.22 6.84
C MET A 49 0.09 -1.00 7.34
N GLU A 50 -0.19 0.25 7.73
CA GLU A 50 -1.43 0.60 8.39
C GLU A 50 -2.56 0.21 7.44
N ALA A 51 -3.63 -0.33 8.01
CA ALA A 51 -4.86 -0.63 7.28
C ALA A 51 -5.36 0.56 6.43
N THR A 52 -4.90 1.77 6.74
CA THR A 52 -5.00 3.02 5.96
C THR A 52 -4.61 2.86 4.49
N THR A 53 -3.58 2.08 4.17
CA THR A 53 -3.16 1.83 2.78
C THR A 53 -4.26 1.07 2.03
N TRP A 54 -4.82 0.02 2.64
CA TRP A 54 -5.91 -0.76 2.02
C TRP A 54 -7.14 0.09 1.75
N LEU A 55 -7.50 1.03 2.65
CA LEU A 55 -8.62 1.94 2.44
C LEU A 55 -8.38 2.90 1.26
N LEU A 56 -7.15 3.40 1.09
CA LEU A 56 -6.75 4.22 -0.04
C LEU A 56 -6.78 3.46 -1.38
N TRP A 57 -6.44 2.17 -1.38
CA TRP A 57 -6.51 1.32 -2.58
C TRP A 57 -7.92 0.79 -2.90
N LEU A 58 -8.79 0.68 -1.90
CA LEU A 58 -10.19 0.27 -2.08
C LEU A 58 -10.97 1.28 -2.93
N GLY A 59 -10.69 2.58 -2.81
CA GLY A 59 -11.37 3.64 -3.58
C GLY A 59 -11.26 3.44 -5.11
N PRO A 60 -10.04 3.40 -5.68
CA PRO A 60 -9.82 3.13 -7.10
C PRO A 60 -10.42 1.81 -7.58
N ALA A 61 -10.28 0.73 -6.79
CA ALA A 61 -10.81 -0.58 -7.14
C ALA A 61 -12.35 -0.56 -7.21
N LEU A 62 -13.02 0.09 -6.25
CA LEU A 62 -14.47 0.22 -6.21
C LEU A 62 -14.99 1.03 -7.41
N LEU A 63 -14.29 2.10 -7.78
CA LEU A 63 -14.64 2.94 -8.92
C LEU A 63 -14.53 2.17 -10.25
N LEU A 64 -13.46 1.38 -10.43
CA LEU A 64 -13.30 0.52 -11.60
C LEU A 64 -14.40 -0.55 -11.69
N LEU A 65 -14.73 -1.20 -10.57
CA LEU A 65 -15.81 -2.20 -10.52
C LEU A 65 -17.17 -1.58 -10.84
N ALA A 66 -17.48 -0.42 -10.27
CA ALA A 66 -18.73 0.28 -10.53
C ALA A 66 -18.83 0.72 -12.00
N GLY A 67 -17.77 1.31 -12.56
CA GLY A 67 -17.73 1.72 -13.96
C GLY A 67 -17.86 0.54 -14.92
N GLY A 68 -17.11 -0.54 -14.69
CA GLY A 68 -17.19 -1.77 -15.48
C GLY A 68 -18.57 -2.41 -15.45
N PHE A 69 -19.22 -2.43 -14.28
CA PHE A 69 -20.57 -2.94 -14.13
C PHE A 69 -21.61 -2.14 -14.94
N VAL A 70 -21.53 -0.80 -14.90
CA VAL A 70 -22.41 0.08 -15.68
C VAL A 70 -22.24 -0.16 -17.17
N VAL A 71 -20.98 -0.20 -17.66
CA VAL A 71 -20.68 -0.47 -19.07
C VAL A 71 -21.21 -1.84 -19.49
N ALA A 72 -20.97 -2.88 -18.69
CA ALA A 72 -21.45 -4.23 -18.97
C ALA A 72 -22.99 -4.30 -19.07
N ARG A 73 -23.72 -3.57 -18.21
CA ARG A 73 -25.19 -3.46 -18.28
C ARG A 73 -25.66 -2.78 -19.55
N ILE A 74 -25.00 -1.71 -19.98
CA ILE A 74 -25.34 -0.98 -21.21
C ILE A 74 -25.11 -1.86 -22.45
N VAL A 75 -23.96 -2.53 -22.52
CA VAL A 75 -23.61 -3.42 -23.63
C VAL A 75 -24.57 -4.60 -23.71
N ARG A 76 -24.88 -5.25 -22.57
CA ARG A 76 -25.85 -6.36 -22.54
C ARG A 76 -27.25 -5.95 -22.98
N LYS A 77 -27.70 -4.73 -22.64
CA LYS A 77 -28.99 -4.20 -23.13
C LYS A 77 -29.00 -3.97 -24.64
N ARG A 78 -27.89 -3.50 -25.21
CA ARG A 78 -27.76 -3.26 -26.66
C ARG A 78 -27.68 -4.56 -27.46
N ALA A 79 -27.00 -5.58 -26.92
CA ALA A 79 -26.91 -6.90 -27.56
C ALA A 79 -28.25 -7.65 -27.64
N THR A 80 -29.29 -7.24 -26.90
CA THR A 80 -30.65 -7.79 -27.02
C THR A 80 -31.46 -7.12 -28.14
N THR A 81 -30.99 -5.99 -28.68
CA THR A 81 -31.58 -5.37 -29.88
C THR A 81 -30.72 -5.76 -31.08
N THR A 82 -30.82 -7.02 -31.51
CA THR A 82 -30.36 -7.41 -32.84
C THR A 82 -31.14 -6.56 -33.85
N PRO A 83 -30.47 -5.79 -34.73
CA PRO A 83 -31.17 -5.17 -35.84
C PRO A 83 -31.70 -6.32 -36.70
N VAL A 84 -33.03 -6.38 -36.84
CA VAL A 84 -33.68 -7.25 -37.82
C VAL A 84 -32.99 -7.00 -39.15
N ALA A 85 -32.29 -8.01 -39.66
CA ALA A 85 -31.74 -7.98 -40.99
C ALA A 85 -32.94 -7.84 -41.93
N GLU A 86 -33.10 -6.68 -42.56
CA GLU A 86 -33.97 -6.51 -43.71
C GLU A 86 -33.41 -7.41 -44.82
N GLU A 87 -33.99 -8.60 -44.99
CA GLU A 87 -33.90 -9.34 -46.24
C GLU A 87 -34.62 -8.52 -47.30
N PRO A 88 -33.94 -8.03 -48.35
CA PRO A 88 -34.65 -7.46 -49.47
C PRO A 88 -35.36 -8.62 -50.17
N ASP A 89 -36.67 -8.53 -50.20
CA ASP A 89 -37.57 -9.33 -51.02
C ASP A 89 -37.14 -9.23 -52.49
N GLN A 90 -36.31 -10.16 -52.93
CA GLN A 90 -36.13 -10.44 -54.35
C GLN A 90 -37.42 -11.08 -54.87
N GLU A 91 -38.33 -10.22 -55.31
CA GLU A 91 -39.45 -10.59 -56.16
C GLU A 91 -39.00 -10.46 -57.62
N TRP A 92 -39.31 -11.50 -58.40
CA TRP A 92 -38.70 -11.88 -59.67
C TRP A 92 -39.23 -11.10 -60.87
#